data_AF-A0A8H3IKA5-F1
#
_entry.id   AF-A0A8H3IKA5-F1
#
_cell.length_a   1.000
_cell.length_b   1.000
_cell.length_c   1.000
_cell.angle_alpha   90.00
_cell.angle_beta   90.00
_cell.angle_gamma   90.00
#
_symmetry.space_group_name_H-M   'P 1'
#
loop_
_entity.id
_entity.type
_entity.pdbx_description
1 polymer ?
#
loop_
_entity_poly.entity_id
_entity_poly.type
_entity_poly.pdbx_seq_one_letter_code
_entity_poly.pdbx_strand_id
1 'polypeptide(L)'
;MPSDVEQATGLERLEILGKMQGIDIFDMRPLDSSRLGTLDDPIMVNSFGDEQYCGCTGCPADSHNVKWLTISRKRPVERCPECGSVYKMEYVGPPDDPHAHDHHGYEEPKTWADYVKEEYRWN
;
A
#
# COMPACT_ATOMS: atom_id res chain seq x y z
N MET A 1 35.38 18.66 13.99
CA MET A 1 34.93 17.42 13.33
C MET A 1 33.79 17.84 12.40
N PRO A 2 33.78 17.46 11.11
CA PRO A 2 32.63 17.75 10.24
C PRO A 2 31.35 17.15 10.81
N SER A 3 30.22 17.79 10.55
CA SER A 3 28.90 17.30 11.01
C SER A 3 28.40 16.13 10.18
N ASP A 4 27.49 15.32 10.74
CA ASP A 4 26.91 14.15 10.04
C ASP A 4 26.28 14.54 8.70
N VAL A 5 25.65 15.72 8.63
CA VAL A 5 25.08 16.27 7.39
C VAL A 5 26.15 16.55 6.33
N GLU A 6 27.36 16.96 6.72
CA GLU A 6 28.44 17.30 5.78
C GLU A 6 29.17 16.05 5.27
N GLN A 7 29.10 14.94 6.00
CA GLN A 7 29.75 13.67 5.62
C GLN A 7 28.77 12.68 4.97
N ALA A 8 27.47 12.84 5.18
CA ALA A 8 26.46 11.97 4.59
C ALA A 8 26.30 12.17 3.07
N THR A 9 26.13 11.05 2.37
CA THR A 9 25.87 11.01 0.92
C THR A 9 24.71 10.06 0.59
N GLY A 10 24.13 10.17 -0.61
CA GLY A 10 23.07 9.27 -1.07
C GLY A 10 21.81 9.28 -0.19
N LEU A 11 21.28 8.09 0.12
CA LEU A 11 20.04 7.90 0.89
C LEU A 11 20.18 8.36 2.35
N GLU A 12 21.35 8.19 2.95
CA GLU A 12 21.64 8.66 4.31
C GLU A 12 21.47 10.18 4.39
N ARG A 13 22.02 10.92 3.41
CA ARG A 13 21.84 12.37 3.33
C ARG A 13 20.38 12.76 3.16
N LEU A 14 19.65 12.04 2.31
CA LEU A 14 18.24 12.29 2.04
C LEU A 14 17.39 12.09 3.30
N GLU A 15 17.61 11.01 4.04
CA GLU A 15 16.94 10.74 5.32
C GLU A 15 17.21 11.84 6.35
N ILE A 16 18.48 12.25 6.51
CA ILE A 16 18.87 13.30 7.46
C ILE A 16 18.20 14.63 7.10
N LEU A 17 18.22 15.02 5.82
CA LEU A 17 17.57 16.26 5.37
C LEU A 17 16.05 16.22 5.57
N GLY A 18 15.40 15.08 5.30
CA GLY A 18 13.97 14.88 5.57
C GLY A 18 13.64 15.05 7.04
N LYS A 19 14.40 14.37 7.92
CA LYS A 19 14.25 14.49 9.38
C LYS A 19 14.45 15.92 9.88
N MET A 20 15.40 16.66 9.31
CA MET A 20 15.59 18.09 9.64
C MET A 20 14.40 18.98 9.26
N GLN A 21 13.65 18.61 8.22
CA GLN A 21 12.42 19.28 7.79
C GLN A 21 11.16 18.73 8.49
N GLY A 22 11.30 17.71 9.34
CA GLY A 22 10.19 17.02 10.00
C GLY A 22 9.40 16.09 9.09
N ILE A 23 9.97 15.67 7.96
CA ILE A 23 9.34 14.78 6.97
C ILE A 23 10.01 13.41 7.06
N ASP A 24 9.23 12.36 7.34
CA ASP A 24 9.68 10.97 7.22
C ASP A 24 9.50 10.49 5.77
N ILE A 25 10.60 10.42 5.02
CA ILE A 25 10.57 10.15 3.58
C ILE A 25 10.24 8.67 3.27
N PHE A 26 10.48 7.76 4.20
CA PHE A 26 10.26 6.32 3.99
C PHE A 26 8.94 5.81 4.57
N ASP A 27 8.12 6.70 5.15
CA ASP A 27 6.81 6.41 5.75
C ASP A 27 6.78 5.11 6.56
N MET A 28 7.38 5.13 7.75
CA MET A 28 7.44 3.94 8.64
C MET A 28 6.17 3.72 9.48
N ARG A 29 5.08 4.41 9.17
CA ARG A 29 3.83 4.34 9.96
C ARG A 29 3.05 3.07 9.60
N PRO A 30 2.37 2.44 10.58
CA PRO A 30 1.45 1.36 10.29
C PRO A 30 0.21 1.87 9.55
N LEU A 31 -0.56 0.94 8.99
CA LEU A 31 -1.86 1.24 8.41
C LEU A 31 -2.80 1.85 9.48
N ASP A 32 -3.64 2.78 9.04
CA ASP A 32 -4.68 3.35 9.89
C ASP A 32 -5.65 2.25 10.33
N SER A 33 -5.76 2.06 11.64
CA SER A 33 -6.63 1.08 12.30
C SER A 33 -7.64 1.76 13.24
N SER A 34 -7.77 3.09 13.14
CA SER A 34 -8.70 3.87 13.96
C SER A 34 -10.16 3.72 13.53
N ARG A 35 -10.39 3.34 12.26
CA ARG A 35 -11.71 3.15 11.65
C ARG A 35 -11.75 1.90 10.79
N LEU A 36 -12.96 1.40 10.57
CA LEU A 36 -13.21 0.35 9.60
C LEU A 36 -13.32 0.98 8.20
N GLY A 37 -12.50 0.53 7.25
CA GLY A 37 -12.59 0.97 5.86
C GLY A 37 -13.90 0.49 5.23
N THR A 38 -14.65 1.41 4.63
CA THR A 38 -15.86 1.10 3.85
C THR A 38 -15.60 1.32 2.36
N LEU A 39 -16.56 0.98 1.49
CA LEU A 39 -16.39 1.26 0.06
C LEU A 39 -16.37 2.76 -0.27
N ASP A 40 -17.23 3.51 0.43
CA ASP A 40 -17.36 4.96 0.22
C ASP A 40 -16.18 5.70 0.86
N ASP A 41 -15.66 5.18 1.98
CA ASP A 41 -14.50 5.69 2.70
C ASP A 41 -13.50 4.57 3.00
N PRO A 42 -12.68 4.15 2.03
CA PRO A 42 -11.69 3.08 2.20
C PRO A 42 -10.45 3.58 2.95
N ILE A 43 -9.65 2.64 3.47
CA ILE A 43 -8.31 2.96 3.98
C ILE A 43 -7.37 3.10 2.78
N MET A 44 -6.84 4.31 2.59
CA MET A 44 -5.93 4.62 1.49
C MET A 44 -4.54 4.04 1.78
N VAL A 45 -3.97 3.35 0.78
CA VAL A 45 -2.63 2.76 0.85
C VAL A 45 -1.79 3.30 -0.30
N ASN A 46 -0.78 4.09 0.05
CA ASN A 46 0.13 4.67 -0.94
C ASN A 46 1.05 3.58 -1.49
N SER A 47 1.22 3.58 -2.81
CA SER A 47 2.17 2.71 -3.50
C SER A 47 2.95 3.47 -4.56
N PHE A 48 4.24 3.17 -4.65
CA PHE A 48 5.13 3.63 -5.71
C PHE A 48 5.34 2.56 -6.81
N GLY A 49 4.86 1.33 -6.62
CA GLY A 49 4.93 0.23 -7.59
C GLY A 49 3.56 -0.24 -8.08
N ASP A 50 3.56 -1.19 -9.02
CA ASP A 50 2.33 -1.74 -9.61
C ASP A 50 1.47 -2.56 -8.64
N GLU A 51 2.10 -3.15 -7.62
CA GLU A 51 1.46 -3.93 -6.56
C GLU A 51 1.99 -3.49 -5.18
N GLN A 52 1.15 -3.59 -4.16
CA GLN A 52 1.49 -3.28 -2.77
C GLN A 52 0.81 -4.28 -1.83
N TYR A 53 1.51 -4.65 -0.76
CA TYR A 53 0.99 -5.57 0.24
C TYR A 53 0.52 -4.79 1.47
N CYS A 54 -0.70 -5.06 1.93
CA CYS A 54 -1.24 -4.50 3.17
C CYS A 54 -1.58 -5.61 4.17
N GLY A 55 -1.19 -5.41 5.44
CA GLY A 55 -1.44 -6.35 6.53
C GLY A 55 -2.55 -5.83 7.44
N CYS A 56 -3.74 -6.42 7.34
CA CYS A 56 -4.87 -6.08 8.20
C CYS A 56 -4.82 -6.89 9.51
N THR A 57 -4.79 -6.22 10.67
CA THR A 57 -5.00 -6.83 12.00
C THR A 57 -6.37 -6.47 12.61
N GLY A 58 -7.17 -5.72 11.86
CA GLY A 58 -8.55 -5.35 12.18
C GLY A 58 -8.70 -3.99 12.87
N CYS A 59 -9.94 -3.66 13.23
CA CYS A 59 -10.32 -2.40 13.87
C CYS A 59 -11.25 -2.71 15.07
N PRO A 60 -10.83 -2.51 16.33
CA PRO A 60 -9.53 -1.96 16.78
C PRO A 60 -8.31 -2.82 16.37
N ALA A 61 -7.12 -2.22 16.36
CA ALA A 61 -5.87 -2.93 16.03
C ALA A 61 -5.72 -4.24 16.82
N ASP A 62 -5.21 -5.28 16.17
CA ASP A 62 -5.00 -6.62 16.73
C ASP A 62 -6.28 -7.36 17.17
N SER A 63 -7.45 -6.96 16.66
CA SER A 63 -8.70 -7.71 16.84
C SER A 63 -8.68 -9.12 16.22
N HIS A 64 -7.85 -9.34 15.19
CA HIS A 64 -7.66 -10.64 14.56
C HIS A 64 -6.22 -10.85 14.06
N ASN A 65 -5.89 -12.10 13.70
CA ASN A 65 -4.57 -12.43 13.14
C ASN A 65 -4.33 -11.70 11.81
N VAL A 66 -3.08 -11.34 11.53
CA VAL A 66 -2.73 -10.61 10.31
C VAL A 66 -3.24 -11.32 9.06
N LYS A 67 -4.02 -10.58 8.26
CA LYS A 67 -4.44 -10.96 6.92
C LYS A 67 -3.66 -10.12 5.93
N TRP A 68 -2.87 -10.79 5.10
CA TRP A 68 -2.14 -10.16 4.01
C TRP A 68 -3.06 -10.05 2.80
N LEU A 69 -3.14 -8.84 2.27
CA LEU A 69 -3.91 -8.49 1.09
C LEU A 69 -2.95 -7.90 0.06
N THR A 70 -3.18 -8.23 -1.21
CA THR A 70 -2.41 -7.70 -2.33
C THR A 70 -3.30 -6.75 -3.11
N ILE A 71 -2.92 -5.47 -3.16
CA ILE A 71 -3.58 -4.45 -3.97
C ILE A 71 -2.70 -4.13 -5.16
N SER A 72 -3.30 -3.96 -6.34
CA SER A 72 -2.56 -3.66 -7.57
C SER A 72 -3.23 -2.56 -8.36
N ARG A 73 -2.52 -1.95 -9.32
CA ARG A 73 -3.14 -0.94 -10.20
C ARG A 73 -4.31 -1.50 -11.00
N LYS A 74 -4.29 -2.80 -11.31
CA LYS A 74 -5.38 -3.52 -12.01
C LYS A 74 -6.55 -3.84 -11.07
N ARG A 75 -6.27 -4.14 -9.80
CA ARG A 75 -7.25 -4.41 -8.74
C ARG A 75 -6.95 -3.49 -7.55
N PRO A 76 -7.32 -2.20 -7.63
CA PRO A 76 -6.88 -1.21 -6.65
C PRO A 76 -7.65 -1.29 -5.33
N VAL A 77 -8.69 -2.11 -5.24
CA VAL A 77 -9.52 -2.24 -4.03
C VAL A 77 -9.52 -3.70 -3.61
N GLU A 78 -9.28 -3.93 -2.32
CA GLU A 78 -9.30 -5.27 -1.72
C GLU A 78 -10.03 -5.24 -0.37
N ARG A 79 -10.70 -6.34 -0.02
CA ARG A 79 -11.49 -6.46 1.22
C ARG A 79 -10.85 -7.49 2.14
N CYS A 80 -10.66 -7.12 3.41
CA CYS A 80 -10.23 -8.09 4.40
C CYS A 80 -11.30 -9.19 4.58
N PRO A 81 -10.95 -10.48 4.45
CA PRO A 81 -11.93 -11.57 4.55
C PRO A 81 -12.45 -11.82 5.98
N GLU A 82 -11.83 -11.20 6.99
CA GLU A 82 -12.19 -11.42 8.40
C GLU A 82 -12.97 -10.24 8.99
N CYS A 83 -12.44 -9.01 8.90
CA CYS A 83 -13.11 -7.82 9.44
C CYS A 83 -13.92 -7.03 8.40
N GLY A 84 -13.78 -7.34 7.11
CA GLY A 84 -14.48 -6.63 6.03
C GLY A 84 -13.92 -5.23 5.71
N SER A 85 -12.83 -4.81 6.34
CA SER A 85 -12.20 -3.52 6.05
C SER A 85 -11.76 -3.42 4.59
N VAL A 86 -12.11 -2.31 3.95
CA VAL A 86 -11.77 -2.01 2.55
C VAL A 86 -10.48 -1.20 2.48
N TYR A 87 -9.52 -1.67 1.68
CA TYR A 87 -8.28 -0.97 1.37
C TYR A 87 -8.27 -0.55 -0.09
N LYS A 88 -7.81 0.68 -0.36
CA LYS A 88 -7.70 1.22 -1.72
C LYS A 88 -6.29 1.73 -2.00
N MET A 89 -5.72 1.30 -3.11
CA MET A 89 -4.42 1.74 -3.59
C MET A 89 -4.49 3.17 -4.13
N GLU A 90 -3.55 4.01 -3.69
CA GLU A 90 -3.24 5.30 -4.27
C GLU A 90 -1.83 5.24 -4.89
N TYR A 91 -1.76 5.34 -6.21
CA TYR A 91 -0.48 5.33 -6.92
C TYR A 91 0.15 6.73 -6.88
N VAL A 92 1.30 6.83 -6.23
CA VAL A 92 2.05 8.09 -6.04
C VAL A 92 3.37 8.12 -6.84
N GLY A 93 3.62 7.10 -7.65
CA GLY A 93 4.81 7.00 -8.50
C GLY A 93 4.73 7.79 -9.82
N PRO A 94 5.84 7.90 -10.56
CA PRO A 94 5.87 8.46 -11.91
C PRO A 94 4.93 7.71 -12.87
N PRO A 95 4.34 8.38 -13.88
CA PRO A 95 3.37 7.74 -14.79
C PRO A 95 3.97 6.62 -15.64
N ASP A 96 5.25 6.72 -16.00
CA ASP A 96 5.99 5.73 -16.77
C ASP A 96 6.92 4.93 -15.85
N ASP A 97 6.78 3.60 -15.84
CA ASP A 97 7.69 2.70 -15.13
C ASP A 97 8.78 2.19 -16.10
N PRO A 98 10.03 2.68 -16.02
CA PRO A 98 11.14 2.20 -16.84
C PRO A 98 11.56 0.76 -16.52
N HIS A 99 11.02 0.15 -15.46
CA HIS A 99 11.23 -1.25 -15.08
C HIS A 99 10.07 -2.17 -15.50
N ALA A 100 9.14 -1.71 -16.34
CA ALA A 100 8.10 -2.53 -16.98
C ALA A 100 8.67 -3.49 -18.05
N HIS A 101 9.78 -4.16 -17.75
CA HIS A 101 10.16 -5.36 -18.47
C HIS A 101 9.23 -6.47 -18.00
N ASP A 102 8.56 -7.13 -18.94
CA ASP A 102 7.73 -8.33 -18.78
C ASP A 102 8.50 -9.44 -18.05
N HIS A 103 8.70 -9.30 -16.75
CA HIS A 103 8.91 -10.41 -15.86
C HIS A 103 7.55 -11.08 -15.75
N HIS A 104 7.48 -12.37 -16.07
CA HIS A 104 6.32 -13.22 -15.91
C HIS A 104 5.73 -13.05 -14.50
N GLY A 105 4.88 -12.03 -14.34
CA GLY A 105 4.14 -11.77 -13.13
C GLY A 105 3.24 -12.96 -12.91
N TYR A 106 3.15 -13.41 -11.66
CA TYR A 106 2.16 -14.39 -11.30
C TYR A 106 0.78 -13.81 -11.65
N GLU A 107 0.18 -14.27 -12.73
CA GLU A 107 -1.22 -13.98 -13.01
C GLU A 107 -2.04 -14.87 -12.08
N GLU A 108 -2.77 -14.24 -11.15
CA GLU A 108 -3.71 -14.95 -10.31
C GLU A 108 -4.63 -15.81 -11.20
N PRO A 109 -4.75 -17.12 -10.92
CA PRO A 109 -5.66 -17.97 -11.67
C PRO A 109 -7.06 -17.40 -11.54
N LYS A 110 -7.73 -17.25 -12.68
CA LYS A 110 -9.09 -16.69 -12.73
C LYS A 110 -9.99 -17.45 -11.76
N THR A 111 -10.51 -16.73 -10.79
CA THR A 111 -11.47 -17.26 -9.81
C THR A 111 -12.89 -16.97 -10.30
N TRP A 112 -13.89 -17.55 -9.63
CA TRP A 112 -15.29 -17.22 -9.91
C TRP A 112 -15.57 -15.72 -9.79
N ALA A 113 -14.87 -15.01 -8.90
CA ALA A 113 -15.02 -13.56 -8.71
C ALA A 113 -14.68 -12.74 -9.97
N ASP A 114 -13.83 -13.26 -10.85
CA ASP A 114 -13.45 -12.57 -12.08
C ASP A 114 -14.58 -12.55 -13.12
N TYR A 115 -15.50 -13.53 -13.05
CA TYR A 115 -16.68 -13.63 -13.90
C TYR A 115 -17.90 -12.88 -13.35
N VAL A 116 -17.81 -12.36 -12.12
CA VAL A 116 -18.83 -11.49 -11.53
C VAL A 116 -18.71 -10.11 -12.20
N LYS A 117 -19.83 -9.60 -12.73
CA LYS A 117 -19.87 -8.26 -13.32
C LYS A 117 -19.41 -7.23 -12.29
N GLU A 118 -18.72 -6.20 -12.76
CA GLU A 118 -18.14 -5.16 -11.91
C GLU A 118 -19.17 -4.50 -10.97
N GLU A 119 -20.39 -4.29 -11.45
CA GLU A 119 -21.54 -3.79 -10.68
C GLU A 119 -21.91 -4.64 -9.45
N TYR A 120 -21.56 -5.92 -9.43
CA TYR A 120 -21.84 -6.84 -8.31
C TYR A 120 -20.62 -7.19 -7.47
N ARG A 121 -19.42 -6.70 -7.82
CA ARG A 121 -18.20 -6.98 -7.03
C ARG A 121 -18.23 -6.31 -5.66
N TRP A 122 -19.00 -5.22 -5.55
CA TRP A 122 -18.96 -4.31 -4.41
C TRP A 122 -20.33 -4.08 -3.76
N ASN A 123 -21.44 -4.52 -4.40
CA ASN A 123 -22.77 -4.52 -3.80
C ASN A 123 -22.91 -5.47 -2.60
#